data_AF-A0A5J6Z5A2-F1
#
_entry.id   AF-A0A5J6Z5A2-F1
#
_cell.length_a   1.000
_cell.length_b   1.000
_cell.length_c   1.000
_cell.angle_alpha   90.00
_cell.angle_beta   90.00
_cell.angle_gamma   90.00
#
_symmetry.space_group_name_H-M   'P 1'
#
loop_
_entity.id
_entity.type
_entity.pdbx_description
1 polymer ?
#
loop_
_entity_poly.entity_id
_entity_poly.type
_entity_poly.pdbx_seq_one_letter_code
_entity_poly.pdbx_strand_id
1 'polypeptide(L)'
;MVDSISFGYLQPSPSVVSDLFFSFHTPTSECSIDLDNGPSGETLTCWSRGTNIRVTSNFKLDLQQALTDIGFEESAKATNPLGAALRWYCPSTATRYSTPFFPVQNNENSLDCLIDGWQVKESVDVQLVIGLRESPSAISSPASPSVVGSILLTSSCRLRVEGIGALPSVRIIDFAENNFANKNAQWEIRLEPDLEIHSTRGLSVYLNSRNRTTTRVLKSLRTKSPSSEAQLWLKFLQVEVRKTMAWFAASQALETDLSEFADDPDSFGYELDLLLHGLFPDEDRSTLAEKLLSNPGLMDARIHDLMEEQCN
;
A
#
# COMPACT_ATOMS: atom_id res chain seq x y z
N MET A 1 8.74 -14.33 9.62
CA MET A 1 8.47 -15.69 10.15
C MET A 1 8.76 -16.67 9.03
N VAL A 2 9.61 -17.68 9.23
CA VAL A 2 9.88 -18.70 8.18
C VAL A 2 8.74 -19.72 8.22
N ASP A 3 7.84 -19.65 7.25
CA ASP A 3 6.75 -20.63 7.13
C ASP A 3 7.37 -22.02 6.90
N SER A 4 7.09 -22.94 7.83
CA SER A 4 7.68 -24.29 7.84
C SER A 4 6.97 -25.20 6.85
N ILE A 5 7.16 -24.94 5.56
CA ILE A 5 6.67 -25.79 4.47
C ILE A 5 7.72 -26.88 4.21
N SER A 6 7.34 -28.14 4.32
CA SER A 6 8.21 -29.27 3.95
C SER A 6 8.12 -29.51 2.45
N PHE A 7 9.24 -29.39 1.74
CA PHE A 7 9.29 -29.54 0.28
C PHE A 7 9.87 -30.88 -0.21
N GLY A 8 10.21 -31.79 0.70
CA GLY A 8 10.77 -33.10 0.36
C GLY A 8 12.21 -33.08 -0.15
N TYR A 9 12.92 -31.95 -0.01
CA TYR A 9 14.35 -31.81 -0.29
C TYR A 9 15.05 -31.05 0.84
N LEU A 10 16.39 -31.12 0.85
CA LEU A 10 17.24 -30.37 1.78
C LEU A 10 17.05 -28.87 1.59
N GLN A 11 16.86 -28.16 2.70
CA GLN A 11 16.77 -26.70 2.74
C GLN A 11 17.98 -26.14 3.47
N PRO A 12 18.45 -24.95 3.06
CA PRO A 12 19.51 -24.28 3.80
C PRO A 12 19.02 -23.83 5.17
N SER A 13 19.93 -23.74 6.13
CA SER A 13 19.62 -23.19 7.45
C SER A 13 19.08 -21.76 7.31
N PRO A 14 18.03 -21.35 8.07
CA PRO A 14 17.58 -19.96 8.06
C PRO A 14 18.69 -18.95 8.38
N SER A 15 19.71 -19.36 9.15
CA SER A 15 20.86 -18.54 9.53
C SER A 15 21.80 -18.16 8.37
N VAL A 16 21.64 -18.75 7.18
CA VAL A 16 22.44 -18.35 6.02
C VAL A 16 22.02 -17.00 5.47
N VAL A 17 20.83 -16.52 5.82
CA VAL A 17 20.34 -15.18 5.51
C VAL A 17 20.40 -14.33 6.77
N SER A 18 20.97 -13.13 6.64
CA SER A 18 21.07 -12.14 7.72
C SER A 18 20.96 -10.74 7.14
N ASP A 19 20.80 -9.75 8.01
CA ASP A 19 20.68 -8.34 7.64
C ASP A 19 19.55 -8.13 6.61
N LEU A 20 18.40 -8.78 6.81
CA LEU A 20 17.28 -8.75 5.88
C LEU A 20 16.34 -7.57 6.16
N PHE A 21 16.35 -6.60 5.25
CA PHE A 21 15.51 -5.41 5.30
C PHE A 21 14.65 -5.28 4.06
N PHE A 22 13.40 -4.85 4.24
CA PHE A 22 12.53 -4.37 3.17
C PHE A 22 12.34 -2.86 3.32
N SER A 23 12.70 -2.10 2.30
CA SER A 23 12.41 -0.66 2.21
C SER A 23 11.28 -0.42 1.21
N PHE A 24 10.30 0.35 1.62
CA PHE A 24 9.12 0.74 0.86
C PHE A 24 9.18 2.23 0.62
N HIS A 25 9.31 2.63 -0.64
CA HIS A 25 9.39 4.02 -1.03
C HIS A 25 8.22 4.39 -1.93
N THR A 26 7.60 5.50 -1.60
CA THR A 26 6.69 6.24 -2.47
C THR A 26 7.29 7.63 -2.70
N PRO A 27 6.74 8.45 -3.60
CA PRO A 27 7.19 9.83 -3.74
C PRO A 27 7.13 10.63 -2.43
N THR A 28 6.19 10.30 -1.54
CA THR A 28 5.82 11.14 -0.39
C THR A 28 6.12 10.50 0.97
N SER A 29 6.52 9.22 1.00
CA SER A 29 6.73 8.48 2.24
C SER A 29 7.71 7.33 2.03
N GLU A 30 8.47 7.03 3.07
CA GLU A 30 9.35 5.86 3.17
C GLU A 30 9.05 5.10 4.46
N CYS A 31 9.16 3.77 4.41
CA CYS A 31 9.02 2.87 5.56
C CYS A 31 10.01 1.71 5.36
N SER A 32 10.57 1.18 6.44
CA SER A 32 11.56 0.09 6.36
C SER A 32 11.33 -0.95 7.43
N ILE A 33 11.09 -2.19 7.02
CA ILE A 33 10.87 -3.33 7.90
C ILE A 33 12.16 -4.14 8.01
N ASP A 34 12.71 -4.20 9.22
CA ASP A 34 13.82 -5.09 9.58
C ASP A 34 13.27 -6.42 10.11
N LEU A 35 13.50 -7.50 9.36
CA LEU A 35 12.98 -8.82 9.75
C LEU A 35 13.83 -9.53 10.81
N ASP A 36 15.06 -9.11 11.04
CA ASP A 36 15.94 -9.70 12.06
C ASP A 36 15.56 -9.20 13.46
N ASN A 37 14.97 -7.99 13.53
CA ASN A 37 14.45 -7.40 14.78
C ASN A 37 12.98 -7.78 15.08
N GLY A 38 12.40 -8.72 14.32
CA GLY A 38 11.04 -9.24 14.51
C GLY A 38 9.99 -8.55 13.62
N PRO A 39 8.78 -9.13 13.47
CA PRO A 39 7.76 -8.58 12.60
C PRO A 39 7.20 -7.28 13.20
N SER A 40 7.69 -6.13 12.75
CA SER A 40 6.97 -4.87 12.87
C SER A 40 5.87 -4.86 11.80
N GLY A 41 4.61 -4.76 12.24
CA GLY A 41 3.49 -4.46 11.34
C GLY A 41 3.56 -3.01 10.91
N GLU A 42 4.54 -2.68 10.08
CA GLU A 42 4.74 -1.29 9.67
C GLU A 42 3.67 -0.84 8.70
N THR A 43 3.36 0.43 8.87
CA THR A 43 2.30 1.10 8.14
C THR A 43 2.93 2.19 7.31
N LEU A 44 2.71 2.13 6.00
CA LEU A 44 3.04 3.22 5.10
C LEU A 44 1.94 4.28 5.26
N THR A 45 2.22 5.27 6.11
CA THR A 45 1.33 6.40 6.36
C THR A 45 1.23 7.28 5.13
N CYS A 46 0.08 7.95 4.95
CA CYS A 46 -0.14 8.91 3.88
C CYS A 46 -0.08 8.32 2.45
N TRP A 47 -0.22 7.00 2.28
CA TRP A 47 -0.24 6.38 0.96
C TRP A 47 -1.55 6.67 0.22
N SER A 48 -1.50 7.36 -0.91
CA SER A 48 -2.69 7.55 -1.76
C SER A 48 -2.84 6.43 -2.78
N ARG A 49 -4.06 5.90 -2.95
CA ARG A 49 -4.35 4.91 -3.98
C ARG A 49 -3.93 5.41 -5.37
N GLY A 50 -3.30 4.53 -6.13
CA GLY A 50 -2.74 4.86 -7.45
C GLY A 50 -1.28 5.32 -7.40
N THR A 51 -0.74 5.60 -6.22
CA THR A 51 0.70 5.87 -6.03
C THR A 51 1.47 4.56 -5.98
N ASN A 52 2.40 4.39 -6.92
CA ASN A 52 3.24 3.19 -6.98
C ASN A 52 4.15 3.10 -5.75
N ILE A 53 4.34 1.88 -5.27
CA ILE A 53 5.23 1.59 -4.14
C ILE A 53 6.45 0.87 -4.72
N ARG A 54 7.63 1.49 -4.59
CA ARG A 54 8.90 0.82 -4.90
C ARG A 54 9.34 0.05 -3.67
N VAL A 55 9.53 -1.25 -3.85
CA VAL A 55 10.04 -2.13 -2.80
C VAL A 55 11.48 -2.47 -3.13
N THR A 56 12.36 -2.31 -2.15
CA THR A 56 13.75 -2.76 -2.20
C THR A 56 13.96 -3.76 -1.07
N SER A 57 14.61 -4.87 -1.35
CA SER A 57 15.06 -5.82 -0.33
C SER A 57 16.57 -5.90 -0.35
N ASN A 58 17.18 -5.72 0.82
CA ASN A 58 18.62 -5.88 1.01
C ASN A 58 18.84 -7.03 2.00
N PHE A 59 19.79 -7.91 1.72
CA PHE A 59 20.14 -9.03 2.60
C PHE A 59 21.56 -9.52 2.36
N LYS A 60 22.12 -10.18 3.38
CA LYS A 60 23.35 -10.96 3.27
C LYS A 60 23.04 -12.44 3.17
N LEU A 61 23.75 -13.13 2.28
CA LEU A 61 23.66 -14.57 2.07
C LEU A 61 25.04 -15.21 2.21
N ASP A 62 25.18 -16.17 3.12
CA ASP A 62 26.29 -17.13 3.09
C ASP A 62 26.01 -18.17 2.02
N LEU A 63 26.48 -17.89 0.80
CA LEU A 63 26.22 -18.72 -0.37
C LEU A 63 26.89 -20.10 -0.23
N GLN A 64 28.09 -20.14 0.35
CA GLN A 64 28.84 -21.39 0.49
C GLN A 64 28.18 -22.32 1.50
N GLN A 65 27.72 -21.78 2.62
CA GLN A 65 26.95 -22.54 3.59
C GLN A 65 25.61 -22.99 3.00
N ALA A 66 24.87 -22.09 2.34
CA ALA A 66 23.59 -22.42 1.73
C ALA A 66 23.69 -23.57 0.70
N LEU A 67 24.70 -23.54 -0.16
CA LEU A 67 24.96 -24.62 -1.14
C LEU A 67 25.39 -25.93 -0.47
N THR A 68 26.10 -25.85 0.64
CA THR A 68 26.52 -27.03 1.42
C THR A 68 25.32 -27.67 2.12
N ASP A 69 24.44 -26.87 2.72
CA ASP A 69 23.26 -27.36 3.43
C ASP A 69 22.27 -28.09 2.51
N ILE A 70 22.14 -27.64 1.25
CA ILE A 70 21.28 -28.29 0.24
C ILE A 70 21.94 -29.50 -0.44
N GLY A 71 23.16 -29.88 -0.04
CA GLY A 71 23.84 -31.07 -0.53
C GLY A 71 24.34 -30.97 -1.98
N PHE A 72 24.93 -29.84 -2.37
CA PHE A 72 25.58 -29.70 -3.67
C PHE A 72 27.09 -30.00 -3.60
N GLU A 73 27.60 -30.67 -4.64
CA GLU A 73 29.03 -30.92 -4.81
C GLU A 73 29.78 -29.64 -5.19
N GLU A 74 31.09 -29.56 -4.90
CA GLU A 74 31.95 -28.41 -5.24
C GLU A 74 31.87 -28.00 -6.73
N SER A 75 31.72 -28.98 -7.63
CA SER A 75 31.55 -28.75 -9.07
C SER A 75 30.25 -27.99 -9.40
N ALA A 76 29.17 -28.23 -8.66
CA ALA A 76 27.90 -27.52 -8.78
C ALA A 76 27.90 -26.20 -8.00
N LYS A 77 28.72 -26.07 -6.94
CA LYS A 77 28.91 -24.79 -6.25
C LYS A 77 29.53 -23.74 -7.18
N ALA A 78 30.44 -24.17 -8.07
CA ALA A 78 31.10 -23.28 -9.02
C ALA A 78 30.14 -22.59 -10.02
N THR A 79 28.99 -23.21 -10.32
CA THR A 79 28.01 -22.65 -11.26
C THR A 79 26.97 -21.74 -10.60
N ASN A 80 26.92 -21.70 -9.26
CA ASN A 80 25.94 -20.93 -8.47
C ASN A 80 24.50 -21.03 -9.03
N PRO A 81 23.83 -22.17 -8.81
CA PRO A 81 22.48 -22.41 -9.32
C PRO A 81 21.39 -21.63 -8.57
N LEU A 82 21.74 -20.89 -7.51
CA LEU A 82 20.76 -20.17 -6.69
C LEU A 82 20.38 -18.82 -7.31
N GLY A 83 19.15 -18.41 -7.05
CA GLY A 83 18.69 -17.06 -7.30
C GLY A 83 17.69 -16.59 -6.25
N ALA A 84 17.44 -15.29 -6.24
CA ALA A 84 16.44 -14.63 -5.42
C ALA A 84 15.38 -13.96 -6.29
N ALA A 85 14.16 -13.90 -5.79
CA ALA A 85 13.06 -13.18 -6.40
C ALA A 85 12.25 -12.46 -5.32
N LEU A 86 11.68 -11.31 -5.68
CA LEU A 86 10.66 -10.64 -4.89
C LEU A 86 9.27 -11.05 -5.39
N ARG A 87 8.41 -11.41 -4.46
CA ARG A 87 6.99 -11.66 -4.72
C ARG A 87 6.17 -10.71 -3.88
N TRP A 88 5.04 -10.28 -4.43
CA TRP A 88 4.07 -9.57 -3.65
C TRP A 88 2.65 -10.05 -3.94
N TYR A 89 1.80 -9.89 -2.94
CA TYR A 89 0.39 -10.25 -2.98
C TYR A 89 -0.41 -9.19 -2.23
N CYS A 90 -1.49 -8.71 -2.83
CA CYS A 90 -2.46 -7.84 -2.17
C CYS A 90 -3.72 -8.66 -1.87
N PRO A 91 -4.00 -9.00 -0.59
CA PRO A 91 -5.16 -9.81 -0.22
C PRO A 91 -6.48 -9.24 -0.74
N SER A 92 -6.66 -7.94 -0.60
CA SER A 92 -7.93 -7.25 -0.87
C SER A 92 -8.24 -7.11 -2.36
N THR A 93 -7.26 -7.27 -3.25
CA THR A 93 -7.45 -7.26 -4.71
C THR A 93 -7.16 -8.60 -5.37
N ALA A 94 -6.70 -9.58 -4.60
CA ALA A 94 -6.15 -10.86 -5.06
C ALA A 94 -5.03 -10.73 -6.13
N THR A 95 -4.42 -9.55 -6.27
CA THR A 95 -3.35 -9.33 -7.24
C THR A 95 -2.05 -9.90 -6.70
N ARG A 96 -1.30 -10.55 -7.59
CA ARG A 96 0.00 -11.15 -7.27
C ARG A 96 0.99 -10.90 -8.38
N TYR A 97 2.26 -10.78 -8.00
CA TYR A 97 3.36 -10.62 -8.93
C TYR A 97 4.62 -11.27 -8.37
N SER A 98 5.52 -11.66 -9.28
CA SER A 98 6.86 -12.16 -8.95
C SER A 98 7.84 -11.56 -9.94
N THR A 99 8.96 -11.06 -9.45
CA THR A 99 10.13 -10.79 -10.29
C THR A 99 10.66 -12.11 -10.84
N PRO A 100 11.46 -12.08 -11.93
CA PRO A 100 12.30 -13.22 -12.27
C PRO A 100 13.31 -13.49 -11.14
N PHE A 101 13.88 -14.71 -11.14
CA PHE A 101 14.98 -15.06 -10.26
C PHE A 101 16.28 -14.41 -10.76
N PHE A 102 16.87 -13.55 -9.94
CA PHE A 102 18.18 -12.95 -10.16
C PHE A 102 19.26 -13.79 -9.48
N PRO A 103 20.46 -13.92 -10.07
CA PRO A 103 21.56 -14.66 -9.43
C PRO A 103 21.93 -13.99 -8.11
N VAL A 104 22.03 -14.79 -7.05
CA VAL A 104 22.50 -14.31 -5.74
C VAL A 104 24.01 -14.33 -5.68
N GLN A 105 24.60 -13.43 -4.89
CA GLN A 105 26.03 -13.36 -4.64
C GLN A 105 26.31 -13.74 -3.18
N ASN A 106 27.55 -14.13 -2.90
CA ASN A 106 27.98 -14.31 -1.53
C ASN A 106 28.05 -12.93 -0.83
N ASN A 107 27.56 -12.86 0.40
CA ASN A 107 27.32 -11.63 1.16
C ASN A 107 26.17 -10.81 0.58
N GLU A 108 26.41 -9.56 0.18
CA GLU A 108 25.37 -8.56 -0.05
C GLU A 108 24.59 -8.78 -1.34
N ASN A 109 23.27 -8.67 -1.24
CA ASN A 109 22.33 -8.77 -2.33
C ASN A 109 21.28 -7.66 -2.20
N SER A 110 20.84 -7.14 -3.35
CA SER A 110 19.77 -6.14 -3.41
C SER A 110 18.83 -6.48 -4.57
N LEU A 111 17.53 -6.49 -4.29
CA LEU A 111 16.47 -6.68 -5.29
C LEU A 111 15.48 -5.54 -5.18
N ASP A 112 14.93 -5.12 -6.31
CA ASP A 112 13.84 -4.14 -6.33
C ASP A 112 12.66 -4.57 -7.21
N CYS A 113 11.47 -4.13 -6.84
CA CYS A 113 10.28 -4.25 -7.67
C CYS A 113 9.35 -3.06 -7.49
N LEU A 114 8.52 -2.81 -8.49
CA LEU A 114 7.50 -1.77 -8.45
C LEU A 114 6.11 -2.42 -8.29
N ILE A 115 5.38 -2.00 -7.27
CA ILE A 115 3.97 -2.35 -7.08
C ILE A 115 3.12 -1.23 -7.67
N ASP A 116 2.22 -1.57 -8.58
CA ASP A 116 1.25 -0.62 -9.14
C ASP A 116 0.26 -0.21 -8.05
N GLY A 117 0.21 1.10 -7.74
CA GLY A 117 -0.64 1.63 -6.69
C GLY A 117 -2.13 1.44 -6.93
N TRP A 118 -2.56 1.14 -8.17
CA TRP A 118 -3.96 0.82 -8.48
C TRP A 118 -4.35 -0.60 -8.09
N GLN A 119 -3.37 -1.49 -7.95
CA GLN A 119 -3.54 -2.92 -7.63
C GLN A 119 -3.50 -3.20 -6.12
N VAL A 120 -3.27 -2.16 -5.31
CA VAL A 120 -3.12 -2.25 -3.86
C VAL A 120 -4.36 -1.69 -3.16
N LYS A 121 -4.74 -2.33 -2.05
CA LYS A 121 -5.73 -1.85 -1.08
C LYS A 121 -5.40 -2.44 0.29
N GLU A 122 -5.45 -1.62 1.35
CA GLU A 122 -5.22 -1.96 2.78
C GLU A 122 -3.84 -2.51 3.15
N SER A 123 -3.36 -3.55 2.45
CA SER A 123 -2.07 -4.16 2.74
C SER A 123 -1.46 -4.85 1.53
N VAL A 124 -0.14 -5.01 1.57
CA VAL A 124 0.62 -5.83 0.63
C VAL A 124 1.52 -6.76 1.43
N ASP A 125 1.40 -8.05 1.14
CA ASP A 125 2.34 -9.06 1.58
C ASP A 125 3.50 -9.08 0.59
N VAL A 126 4.73 -8.88 1.08
CA VAL A 126 5.96 -8.96 0.29
C VAL A 126 6.80 -10.11 0.79
N GLN A 127 7.37 -10.87 -0.15
CA GLN A 127 8.20 -12.03 0.13
C GLN A 127 9.50 -11.97 -0.66
N LEU A 128 10.61 -12.19 0.04
CA LEU A 128 11.86 -12.61 -0.55
C LEU A 128 11.84 -14.13 -0.66
N VAL A 129 12.12 -14.64 -1.86
CA VAL A 129 12.18 -16.07 -2.15
C VAL A 129 13.55 -16.41 -2.71
N ILE A 130 14.27 -17.33 -2.07
CA ILE A 130 15.51 -17.90 -2.61
C ILE A 130 15.18 -19.29 -3.16
N GLY A 131 15.64 -19.57 -4.37
CA GLY A 131 15.29 -20.80 -5.09
C GLY A 131 16.32 -21.19 -6.14
N LEU A 132 16.09 -22.34 -6.78
CA LEU A 132 16.92 -22.79 -7.89
C LEU A 132 16.59 -22.01 -9.17
N ARG A 133 17.58 -21.28 -9.68
CA ARG A 133 17.52 -20.58 -10.96
C ARG A 133 17.93 -21.49 -12.11
N GLU A 134 18.85 -22.42 -11.87
CA GLU A 134 19.39 -23.36 -12.84
C GLU A 134 19.50 -24.76 -12.24
N SER A 135 19.47 -25.79 -13.10
CA SER A 135 19.69 -27.16 -12.65
C SER A 135 21.14 -27.34 -12.21
N PRO A 136 21.40 -27.93 -11.03
CA PRO A 136 22.76 -28.19 -10.59
C PRO A 136 23.43 -29.20 -11.52
N SER A 137 24.72 -28.99 -11.80
CA SER A 137 25.52 -29.88 -12.65
C SER A 137 25.85 -31.21 -11.96
N ALA A 138 25.86 -31.24 -10.62
CA ALA A 138 26.10 -32.41 -9.78
C ALA A 138 25.44 -32.26 -8.41
N ILE A 139 24.94 -33.36 -7.84
CA ILE A 139 24.29 -33.40 -6.53
C ILE A 139 24.93 -34.51 -5.69
N SER A 140 25.23 -34.23 -4.41
CA SER A 140 25.84 -35.22 -3.51
C SER A 140 24.79 -36.03 -2.73
N SER A 141 23.56 -35.53 -2.66
CA SER A 141 22.45 -36.19 -1.96
C SER A 141 21.26 -36.42 -2.90
N PRO A 142 20.58 -37.58 -2.83
CA PRO A 142 19.30 -37.80 -3.51
C PRO A 142 18.20 -36.83 -3.05
N ALA A 143 18.36 -36.23 -1.86
CA ALA A 143 17.44 -35.25 -1.31
C ALA A 143 17.81 -33.81 -1.71
N SER A 144 18.83 -33.59 -2.53
CA SER A 144 19.18 -32.25 -3.01
C SER A 144 18.14 -31.74 -4.01
N PRO A 145 17.78 -30.44 -3.97
CA PRO A 145 16.83 -29.87 -4.91
C PRO A 145 17.43 -29.90 -6.33
N SER A 146 16.66 -30.32 -7.32
CA SER A 146 17.13 -30.50 -8.71
C SER A 146 16.26 -29.81 -9.77
N VAL A 147 15.04 -29.42 -9.38
CA VAL A 147 14.06 -28.81 -10.27
C VAL A 147 14.21 -27.29 -10.22
N VAL A 148 14.41 -26.67 -11.39
CA VAL A 148 14.42 -25.20 -11.53
C VAL A 148 13.10 -24.63 -11.01
N GLY A 149 13.18 -23.59 -10.20
CA GLY A 149 12.06 -22.95 -9.53
C GLY A 149 11.74 -23.52 -8.14
N SER A 150 12.44 -24.57 -7.67
CA SER A 150 12.30 -25.06 -6.29
C SER A 150 12.62 -23.95 -5.29
N ILE A 151 11.73 -23.74 -4.33
CA ILE A 151 11.84 -22.70 -3.31
C ILE A 151 12.58 -23.26 -2.09
N LEU A 152 13.69 -22.64 -1.73
CA LEU A 152 14.57 -23.13 -0.66
C LEU A 152 14.35 -22.35 0.63
N LEU A 153 14.22 -21.04 0.53
CA LEU A 153 13.93 -20.15 1.66
C LEU A 153 12.86 -19.13 1.26
N THR A 154 12.09 -18.71 2.25
CA THR A 154 11.13 -17.62 2.11
C THR A 154 11.13 -16.78 3.36
N SER A 155 11.20 -15.47 3.18
CA SER A 155 11.04 -14.48 4.23
C SER A 155 9.98 -13.49 3.81
N SER A 156 9.01 -13.23 4.68
CA SER A 156 7.85 -12.41 4.36
C SER A 156 7.66 -11.28 5.38
N CYS A 157 7.16 -10.16 4.88
CA CYS A 157 6.62 -9.07 5.69
C CYS A 157 5.27 -8.64 5.13
N ARG A 158 4.47 -8.01 5.97
CA ARG A 158 3.20 -7.37 5.58
C ARG A 158 3.35 -5.88 5.77
N LEU A 159 3.26 -5.14 4.67
CA LEU A 159 3.12 -3.69 4.70
C LEU A 159 1.63 -3.37 4.80
N ARG A 160 1.21 -2.67 5.86
CA ARG A 160 -0.10 -2.01 5.85
C ARG A 160 0.04 -0.72 5.06
N VAL A 161 -0.88 -0.48 4.14
CA VAL A 161 -0.97 0.80 3.44
C VAL A 161 -2.20 1.51 3.95
N GLU A 162 -1.98 2.54 4.75
CA GLU A 162 -3.05 3.42 5.17
C GLU A 162 -3.23 4.48 4.09
N GLY A 163 -4.24 4.24 3.25
CA GLY A 163 -4.93 5.32 2.58
C GLY A 163 -5.92 5.92 3.56
N ILE A 164 -5.89 7.23 3.69
CA ILE A 164 -7.00 7.96 4.32
C ILE A 164 -8.25 7.67 3.46
N GLY A 165 -9.23 6.94 3.98
CA GLY A 165 -10.53 6.76 3.34
C GLY A 165 -10.80 5.38 2.72
N ALA A 166 -11.89 4.75 3.14
CA ALA A 166 -12.73 3.96 2.25
C ALA A 166 -13.00 4.72 0.94
N LEU A 167 -12.96 3.99 -0.18
CA LEU A 167 -13.08 4.59 -1.50
C LEU A 167 -14.48 5.18 -1.69
N PRO A 168 -14.60 6.47 -2.07
CA PRO A 168 -15.90 7.05 -2.37
C PRO A 168 -16.62 6.30 -3.47
N SER A 169 -17.95 6.19 -3.38
CA SER A 169 -18.77 5.82 -4.53
C SER A 169 -18.72 6.94 -5.56
N VAL A 170 -17.98 6.75 -6.66
CA VAL A 170 -17.91 7.76 -7.74
C VAL A 170 -18.94 7.45 -8.83
N ARG A 171 -19.82 8.42 -9.15
CA ARG A 171 -20.84 8.28 -10.19
C ARG A 171 -20.77 9.43 -11.20
N ILE A 172 -20.78 9.11 -12.49
CA ILE A 172 -20.81 10.11 -13.56
C ILE A 172 -22.26 10.24 -14.07
N ILE A 173 -22.87 11.41 -13.90
CA ILE A 173 -24.30 11.64 -14.21
C ILE A 173 -24.53 13.06 -14.73
N ASP A 174 -25.62 13.29 -15.48
CA ASP A 174 -26.01 14.65 -15.86
C ASP A 174 -26.75 15.31 -14.69
N PHE A 175 -26.16 16.36 -14.11
CA PHE A 175 -26.73 17.07 -12.96
C PHE A 175 -28.05 17.77 -13.28
N ALA A 176 -28.25 18.20 -14.52
CA ALA A 176 -29.48 18.84 -14.97
C ALA A 176 -30.64 17.83 -15.09
N GLU A 177 -30.34 16.59 -15.50
CA GLU A 177 -31.35 15.52 -15.63
C GLU A 177 -31.68 14.85 -14.28
N ASN A 178 -30.74 14.90 -13.33
CA ASN A 178 -30.88 14.26 -12.01
C ASN A 178 -31.26 15.24 -10.88
N ASN A 179 -31.75 16.44 -11.21
CA ASN A 179 -32.22 17.46 -10.27
C ASN A 179 -31.18 17.89 -9.19
N PHE A 180 -29.90 17.93 -9.56
CA PHE A 180 -28.87 18.49 -8.68
C PHE A 180 -29.05 20.01 -8.58
N ALA A 181 -28.79 20.58 -7.40
CA ALA A 181 -29.03 21.99 -7.12
C ALA A 181 -28.19 22.91 -8.03
N ASN A 182 -26.91 22.56 -8.22
CA ASN A 182 -26.01 23.30 -9.11
C ASN A 182 -25.73 22.54 -10.41
N LYS A 183 -26.54 22.80 -11.43
CA LYS A 183 -26.45 22.13 -12.75
C LYS A 183 -25.13 22.37 -13.50
N ASN A 184 -24.37 23.40 -13.13
CA ASN A 184 -23.12 23.79 -13.79
C ASN A 184 -21.87 23.33 -13.03
N ALA A 185 -22.00 22.84 -11.79
CA ALA A 185 -20.89 22.34 -10.99
C ALA A 185 -20.17 21.19 -11.69
N GLN A 186 -18.87 21.03 -11.40
CA GLN A 186 -18.06 19.94 -11.95
C GLN A 186 -18.27 18.63 -11.20
N TRP A 187 -18.44 18.73 -9.89
CA TRP A 187 -18.71 17.63 -8.97
C TRP A 187 -19.65 18.07 -7.84
N GLU A 188 -20.22 17.09 -7.13
CA GLU A 188 -20.92 17.26 -5.87
C GLU A 188 -20.51 16.11 -4.94
N ILE A 189 -20.15 16.43 -3.70
CA ILE A 189 -19.75 15.46 -2.68
C ILE A 189 -20.90 15.36 -1.68
N ARG A 190 -21.36 14.14 -1.41
CA ARG A 190 -22.40 13.86 -0.42
C ARG A 190 -21.87 12.92 0.64
N LEU A 191 -22.23 13.24 1.87
CA LEU A 191 -21.89 12.47 3.05
C LEU A 191 -23.17 12.02 3.71
N GLU A 192 -23.21 10.75 4.12
CA GLU A 192 -24.33 10.21 4.87
C GLU A 192 -24.17 10.54 6.37
N PRO A 193 -25.23 11.00 7.04
CA PRO A 193 -25.20 11.30 8.47
C PRO A 193 -25.15 10.06 9.35
N ASP A 194 -25.55 8.90 8.83
CA ASP A 194 -25.55 7.65 9.56
C ASP A 194 -24.11 7.08 9.64
N LEU A 195 -23.53 7.08 10.84
CA LEU A 195 -22.15 6.70 11.10
C LEU A 195 -21.95 5.18 11.17
N GLU A 196 -23.01 4.42 11.44
CA GLU A 196 -22.96 2.95 11.56
C GLU A 196 -22.93 2.26 10.19
N ILE A 197 -23.26 2.96 9.10
CA ILE A 197 -23.20 2.36 7.78
C ILE A 197 -21.75 2.06 7.40
N HIS A 198 -21.58 1.07 6.51
CA HIS A 198 -20.27 0.79 5.95
C HIS A 198 -19.65 2.04 5.31
N SER A 199 -18.39 2.31 5.64
CA SER A 199 -17.57 3.44 5.16
C SER A 199 -17.66 3.74 3.66
N THR A 200 -17.71 2.73 2.80
CA THR A 200 -17.90 2.88 1.33
C THR A 200 -19.23 3.50 0.91
N ARG A 201 -20.23 3.49 1.80
CA ARG A 201 -21.54 4.14 1.60
C ARG A 201 -21.62 5.51 2.25
N GLY A 202 -20.74 5.81 3.21
CA GLY A 202 -20.64 7.10 3.91
C GLY A 202 -20.33 8.28 3.02
N LEU A 203 -19.66 8.04 1.88
CA LEU A 203 -19.23 9.08 0.96
C LEU A 203 -19.58 8.74 -0.50
N SER A 204 -20.27 9.66 -1.15
CA SER A 204 -20.58 9.60 -2.59
C SER A 204 -20.06 10.84 -3.31
N VAL A 205 -19.35 10.63 -4.42
CA VAL A 205 -18.83 11.69 -5.28
C VAL A 205 -19.54 11.60 -6.64
N TYR A 206 -20.30 12.63 -6.97
CA TYR A 206 -20.99 12.74 -8.25
C TYR A 206 -20.20 13.65 -9.17
N LEU A 207 -19.94 13.21 -10.40
CA LEU A 207 -19.24 13.96 -11.43
C LEU A 207 -20.21 14.34 -12.54
N ASN A 208 -20.27 15.63 -12.86
CA ASN A 208 -21.25 16.14 -13.82
C ASN A 208 -20.83 15.83 -15.27
N SER A 209 -21.54 14.91 -15.92
CA SER A 209 -21.30 14.53 -17.32
C SER A 209 -21.66 15.64 -18.33
N ARG A 210 -22.45 16.63 -17.92
CA ARG A 210 -22.80 17.79 -18.74
C ARG A 210 -21.70 18.86 -18.76
N ASN A 211 -20.85 18.86 -17.74
CA ASN A 211 -19.77 19.84 -17.63
C ASN A 211 -18.63 19.52 -18.62
N ARG A 212 -18.26 20.49 -19.46
CA ARG A 212 -17.24 20.33 -20.51
C ARG A 212 -15.84 20.07 -19.95
N THR A 213 -15.51 20.63 -18.80
CA THR A 213 -14.22 20.40 -18.14
C THR A 213 -14.16 18.99 -17.59
N THR A 214 -15.17 18.57 -16.83
CA THR A 214 -15.27 17.22 -16.27
C THR A 214 -15.14 16.15 -17.36
N THR A 215 -15.91 16.27 -18.45
CA THR A 215 -15.84 15.30 -19.57
C THR A 215 -14.49 15.27 -20.28
N ARG A 216 -13.84 16.42 -20.47
CA ARG A 216 -12.50 16.50 -21.07
C ARG A 216 -11.46 15.85 -20.18
N VAL A 217 -11.46 16.18 -18.89
CA VAL A 217 -10.53 15.61 -17.90
C VAL A 217 -10.71 14.10 -17.79
N LEU A 218 -11.95 13.61 -17.65
CA LEU A 218 -12.24 12.18 -17.57
C LEU A 218 -11.78 11.41 -18.80
N LYS A 219 -11.86 12.00 -20.01
CA LYS A 219 -11.28 11.41 -21.22
C LYS A 219 -9.76 11.34 -21.14
N SER A 220 -9.10 12.40 -20.68
CA SER A 220 -7.65 12.42 -20.51
C SER A 220 -7.16 11.45 -19.44
N LEU A 221 -7.90 11.24 -18.35
CA LEU A 221 -7.54 10.30 -17.29
C LEU A 221 -7.57 8.83 -17.75
N ARG A 222 -8.23 8.52 -18.88
CA ARG A 222 -8.26 7.17 -19.47
C ARG A 222 -7.06 6.85 -20.35
N THR A 223 -6.18 7.82 -20.62
CA THR A 223 -4.98 7.59 -21.43
C THR A 223 -3.82 7.15 -20.52
N LYS A 224 -2.78 6.54 -21.12
CA LYS A 224 -1.56 6.16 -20.38
C LYS A 224 -0.76 7.35 -19.83
N SER A 225 -1.05 8.56 -20.31
CA SER A 225 -0.35 9.79 -19.90
C SER A 225 -1.38 10.92 -19.80
N PRO A 226 -2.08 11.05 -18.67
CA PRO A 226 -3.05 12.12 -18.46
C PRO A 226 -2.41 13.50 -18.55
N SER A 227 -3.14 14.49 -19.06
CA SER A 227 -2.65 15.87 -19.17
C SER A 227 -2.41 16.49 -17.78
N SER A 228 -1.56 17.51 -17.72
CA SER A 228 -1.34 18.29 -16.49
C SER A 228 -2.64 18.90 -15.95
N GLU A 229 -3.53 19.37 -16.83
CA GLU A 229 -4.88 19.85 -16.47
C GLU A 229 -5.69 18.74 -15.77
N ALA A 230 -5.67 17.51 -16.30
CA ALA A 230 -6.40 16.39 -15.73
C ALA A 230 -5.84 15.94 -14.37
N GLN A 231 -4.51 15.96 -14.23
CA GLN A 231 -3.84 15.66 -12.96
C GLN A 231 -4.17 16.74 -11.91
N LEU A 232 -4.10 18.02 -12.27
CA LEU A 232 -4.43 19.12 -11.37
C LEU A 232 -5.90 19.11 -10.95
N TRP A 233 -6.81 18.83 -11.89
CA TRP A 233 -8.24 18.67 -11.60
C TRP A 233 -8.50 17.53 -10.61
N LEU A 234 -7.82 16.39 -10.79
CA LEU A 234 -7.95 15.26 -9.87
C LEU A 234 -7.42 15.62 -8.48
N LYS A 235 -6.29 16.33 -8.40
CA LYS A 235 -5.76 16.86 -7.13
C LYS A 235 -6.77 17.77 -6.44
N PHE A 236 -7.40 18.71 -7.16
CA PHE A 236 -8.44 19.56 -6.58
C PHE A 236 -9.64 18.75 -6.07
N LEU A 237 -10.11 17.76 -6.82
CA LEU A 237 -11.20 16.90 -6.35
C LEU A 237 -10.79 16.12 -5.08
N GLN A 238 -9.56 15.60 -5.01
CA GLN A 238 -9.05 14.90 -3.83
C GLN A 238 -8.97 15.82 -2.60
N VAL A 239 -8.49 17.06 -2.78
CA VAL A 239 -8.47 18.09 -1.73
C VAL A 239 -9.87 18.35 -1.22
N GLU A 240 -10.82 18.61 -2.13
CA GLU A 240 -12.20 18.93 -1.76
C GLU A 240 -12.87 17.75 -1.04
N VAL A 241 -12.62 16.51 -1.46
CA VAL A 241 -13.13 15.31 -0.75
C VAL A 241 -12.58 15.26 0.67
N ARG A 242 -11.26 15.36 0.86
CA ARG A 242 -10.65 15.30 2.20
C ARG A 242 -11.12 16.44 3.08
N LYS A 243 -11.19 17.66 2.52
CA LYS A 243 -11.70 18.84 3.22
C LYS A 243 -13.15 18.64 3.66
N THR A 244 -14.01 18.19 2.76
CA THR A 244 -15.42 17.95 3.06
C THR A 244 -15.58 16.87 4.14
N MET A 245 -14.84 15.76 4.03
CA MET A 245 -14.85 14.70 5.03
C MET A 245 -14.34 15.17 6.39
N ALA A 246 -13.24 15.93 6.43
CA ALA A 246 -12.65 16.39 7.70
C ALA A 246 -13.56 17.39 8.42
N TRP A 247 -14.18 18.30 7.66
CA TRP A 247 -15.18 19.22 8.20
C TRP A 247 -16.43 18.49 8.70
N PHE A 248 -16.87 17.47 7.96
CA PHE A 248 -17.99 16.65 8.38
C PHE A 248 -17.65 15.85 9.65
N ALA A 249 -16.47 15.21 9.70
CA ALA A 249 -15.99 14.51 10.88
C ALA A 249 -15.97 15.44 12.11
N ALA A 250 -15.41 16.64 11.98
CA ALA A 250 -15.36 17.62 13.07
C ALA A 250 -16.76 18.04 13.53
N SER A 251 -17.72 18.16 12.60
CA SER A 251 -19.12 18.44 12.94
C SER A 251 -19.78 17.26 13.66
N GLN A 252 -19.55 16.02 13.20
CA GLN A 252 -20.12 14.82 13.82
C GLN A 252 -19.53 14.58 15.22
N ALA A 253 -18.24 14.88 15.41
CA ALA A 253 -17.55 14.78 16.69
C ALA A 253 -18.08 15.74 17.78
N LEU A 254 -18.87 16.77 17.41
CA LEU A 254 -19.60 17.57 18.40
C LEU A 254 -20.86 16.88 18.93
N GLU A 255 -21.48 16.04 18.10
CA GLU A 255 -22.77 15.41 18.40
C GLU A 255 -22.59 14.01 18.96
N THR A 256 -21.54 13.30 18.53
CA THR A 256 -21.26 11.90 18.89
C THR A 256 -19.76 11.72 19.10
N ASP A 257 -19.35 10.99 20.14
CA ASP A 257 -17.95 10.61 20.32
C ASP A 257 -17.57 9.56 19.27
N LEU A 258 -16.77 9.96 18.27
CA LEU A 258 -16.40 9.08 17.17
C LEU A 258 -15.57 7.86 17.63
N SER A 259 -14.98 7.90 18.83
CA SER A 259 -14.27 6.75 19.38
C SER A 259 -15.19 5.59 19.75
N GLU A 260 -16.51 5.81 19.86
CA GLU A 260 -17.50 4.75 20.04
C GLU A 260 -17.51 3.74 18.87
N PHE A 261 -17.04 4.16 17.70
CA PHE A 261 -16.95 3.31 16.51
C PHE A 261 -15.61 2.55 16.39
N ALA A 262 -14.71 2.66 17.38
CA ALA A 262 -13.39 2.02 17.35
C ALA A 262 -13.43 0.50 17.13
N ASP A 263 -14.51 -0.15 17.60
CA ASP A 263 -14.70 -1.60 17.51
C ASP A 263 -15.36 -2.06 16.19
N ASP A 264 -15.76 -1.13 15.31
CA ASP A 264 -16.30 -1.42 13.98
C ASP A 264 -15.46 -0.74 12.88
N PRO A 265 -14.33 -1.37 12.46
CA PRO A 265 -13.43 -0.83 11.45
C PRO A 265 -14.05 -0.61 10.07
N ASP A 266 -15.21 -1.24 9.79
CA ASP A 266 -15.90 -1.11 8.52
C ASP A 266 -16.91 0.06 8.52
N SER A 267 -17.23 0.61 9.71
CA SER A 267 -18.17 1.73 9.88
C SER A 267 -17.64 3.03 9.31
N PHE A 268 -18.55 3.94 8.97
CA PHE A 268 -18.19 5.28 8.52
C PHE A 268 -17.68 6.15 9.68
N GLY A 269 -18.21 5.95 10.90
CA GLY A 269 -17.73 6.61 12.11
C GLY A 269 -16.24 6.34 12.38
N TYR A 270 -15.81 5.08 12.27
CA TYR A 270 -14.41 4.69 12.42
C TYR A 270 -13.49 5.41 11.42
N GLU A 271 -13.92 5.50 10.16
CA GLU A 271 -13.17 6.19 9.11
C GLU A 271 -13.01 7.69 9.39
N LEU A 272 -14.06 8.33 9.92
CA LEU A 272 -14.01 9.75 10.28
C LEU A 272 -13.12 10.01 11.50
N ASP A 273 -13.13 9.12 12.50
CA ASP A 273 -12.21 9.17 13.65
C ASP A 273 -10.76 9.07 13.17
N LEU A 274 -10.46 8.07 12.33
CA LEU A 274 -9.13 7.85 11.77
C LEU A 274 -8.65 9.06 10.95
N LEU A 275 -9.53 9.65 10.15
CA LEU A 275 -9.23 10.86 9.39
C LEU A 275 -8.86 12.04 10.30
N LEU A 276 -9.67 12.34 11.31
CA LEU A 276 -9.41 13.46 12.22
C LEU A 276 -8.13 13.25 13.02
N HIS A 277 -7.92 12.04 13.51
CA HIS A 277 -6.74 11.73 14.31
C HIS A 277 -5.47 11.70 13.45
N GLY A 278 -5.55 11.25 12.19
CA GLY A 278 -4.45 11.37 11.24
C GLY A 278 -4.12 12.82 10.89
N LEU A 279 -5.14 13.69 10.80
CA LEU A 279 -4.94 15.13 10.59
C LEU A 279 -4.34 15.80 11.83
N PHE A 280 -4.76 15.41 13.03
CA PHE A 280 -4.38 16.08 14.28
C PHE A 280 -3.94 15.06 15.35
N PRO A 281 -2.77 14.41 15.18
CA PRO A 281 -2.34 13.32 16.05
C PRO A 281 -2.02 13.76 17.48
N ASP A 282 -1.56 15.00 17.64
CA ASP A 282 -1.15 15.57 18.94
C ASP A 282 -2.30 16.27 19.68
N GLU A 283 -3.49 16.34 19.07
CA GLU A 283 -4.63 17.02 19.66
C GLU A 283 -5.52 16.05 20.43
N ASP A 284 -6.08 16.54 21.54
CA ASP A 284 -7.01 15.76 22.33
C ASP A 284 -8.36 15.62 21.62
N ARG A 285 -8.82 14.37 21.45
CA ARG A 285 -10.04 14.01 20.71
C ARG A 285 -11.27 14.72 21.26
N SER A 286 -11.35 14.88 22.59
CA SER A 286 -12.53 15.45 23.26
C SER A 286 -12.71 16.95 23.01
N THR A 287 -11.64 17.66 22.62
CA THR A 287 -11.65 19.12 22.43
C THR A 287 -11.36 19.55 20.98
N LEU A 288 -10.87 18.62 20.15
CA LEU A 288 -10.46 18.89 18.77
C LEU A 288 -11.61 19.46 17.92
N ALA A 289 -12.82 18.91 18.03
CA ALA A 289 -13.98 19.38 17.27
C ALA A 289 -14.31 20.86 17.56
N GLU A 290 -14.37 21.23 18.84
CA GLU A 290 -14.61 22.61 19.27
C GLU A 290 -13.48 23.55 18.82
N LYS A 291 -12.24 23.09 18.89
CA LYS A 291 -11.06 23.85 18.46
C LYS A 291 -11.07 24.12 16.95
N LEU A 292 -11.44 23.12 16.14
CA LEU A 292 -11.51 23.26 14.68
C LEU A 292 -12.64 24.19 14.24
N LEU A 293 -13.79 24.14 14.92
CA LEU A 293 -14.93 25.01 14.59
C LEU A 293 -14.74 26.45 15.09
N SER A 294 -14.05 26.64 16.22
CA SER A 294 -13.70 27.97 16.72
C SER A 294 -12.54 28.62 15.97
N ASN A 295 -11.66 27.83 15.34
CA ASN A 295 -10.60 28.33 14.47
C ASN A 295 -10.53 27.55 13.15
N PRO A 296 -11.39 27.89 12.18
CA PRO A 296 -11.45 27.17 10.91
C PRO A 296 -10.18 27.19 10.07
N GLY A 297 -9.30 28.17 10.30
CA GLY A 297 -8.02 28.26 9.64
C GLY A 297 -7.08 27.07 9.94
N LEU A 298 -7.28 26.38 11.07
CA LEU A 298 -6.46 25.21 11.43
C LEU A 298 -6.70 24.02 10.49
N MET A 299 -7.96 23.76 10.16
CA MET A 299 -8.31 22.68 9.23
C MET A 299 -7.77 22.97 7.83
N ASP A 300 -7.96 24.19 7.34
CA ASP A 300 -7.50 24.60 6.02
C ASP A 300 -5.96 24.59 5.94
N ALA A 301 -5.26 25.05 6.97
CA ALA A 301 -3.81 24.96 7.06
C ALA A 301 -3.33 23.50 7.05
N ARG A 302 -3.95 22.64 7.86
CA ARG A 302 -3.52 21.24 7.97
C ARG A 302 -3.75 20.44 6.68
N ILE A 303 -4.88 20.68 6.02
CA ILE A 303 -5.16 20.11 4.70
C ILE A 303 -4.15 20.63 3.67
N HIS A 304 -3.77 21.90 3.74
CA HIS A 304 -2.76 22.48 2.86
C HIS A 304 -1.38 21.87 3.08
N ASP A 305 -0.93 21.71 4.33
CA ASP A 305 0.35 21.10 4.69
C ASP A 305 0.43 19.66 4.17
N LEU A 306 -0.63 18.87 4.37
CA LEU A 306 -0.72 17.51 3.80
C LEU A 306 -0.66 17.48 2.27
N MET A 307 -1.04 18.58 1.61
CA MET A 307 -0.95 18.70 0.16
C MET A 307 0.44 19.09 -0.32
N GLU A 308 1.15 19.93 0.42
CA GLU A 308 2.54 20.28 0.14
C GLU A 308 3.47 19.09 0.40
N GLU A 309 3.26 18.37 1.51
CA GLU A 309 3.96 17.11 1.82
C GLU A 309 3.69 16.02 0.76
N GLN A 310 2.56 16.08 0.05
CA GLN A 310 2.24 15.18 -1.07
C GLN A 310 2.75 15.66 -2.44
N CYS A 311 3.34 16.85 -2.51
CA CYS A 311 3.86 17.45 -3.75
C CYS A 311 5.39 17.58 -3.80
N ASN A 312 6.08 17.35 -2.69
CA ASN A 312 7.54 17.22 -2.61
C ASN A 312 7.96 15.74 -2.56
#